data_AF-A0AAW6TRY9-F1
#
_entry.id   AF-A0AAW6TRY9-F1
#
_cell.length_a   1.000
_cell.length_b   1.000
_cell.length_c   1.000
_cell.angle_alpha   90.00
_cell.angle_beta   90.00
_cell.angle_gamma   90.00
#
_symmetry.space_group_name_H-M   'P 1'
#
loop_
_entity.id
_entity.type
_entity.pdbx_description
1 polymer ?
#
loop_
_entity_poly.entity_id
_entity_poly.type
_entity_poly.pdbx_seq_one_letter_code
_entity_poly.pdbx_strand_id
1 'polypeptide(L)'
;MNTIWLKVAVVAVAIVVIVILGSRFLAEKPESGPSPAARQTTDGTKTVYDSFERDDQEFGVDGQSDEEPAQEIAPAEKVPAAQDAQPTFEKLPIEEEVQAQRLHSMALEERKRSRLPMMTPKLMVDYCREIIQRWPSSEYAFQAKRMLADIPDRYRTMYSVTDQETDVSSFYK
;
A
#
# COMPACT_ATOMS: atom_id res chain seq x y z
N MET A 1 54.46 0.51 -8.06
CA MET A 1 53.48 -0.46 -8.61
C MET A 1 53.47 -1.70 -7.72
N ASN A 2 52.35 -2.45 -7.65
CA ASN A 2 52.30 -3.87 -7.19
C ASN A 2 51.80 -4.21 -5.76
N THR A 3 50.79 -3.52 -5.22
CA THR A 3 49.99 -4.13 -4.12
C THR A 3 48.49 -3.90 -4.30
N ILE A 4 48.08 -2.75 -4.84
CA ILE A 4 46.67 -2.48 -5.15
C ILE A 4 46.19 -3.41 -6.28
N TRP A 5 46.93 -3.47 -7.40
CA TRP A 5 46.63 -4.41 -8.48
C TRP A 5 46.74 -5.88 -8.06
N LEU A 6 47.65 -6.22 -7.13
CA LEU A 6 47.78 -7.58 -6.60
C LEU A 6 46.54 -7.97 -5.78
N LYS A 7 46.05 -7.08 -4.91
CA LYS A 7 44.82 -7.29 -4.13
C LYS A 7 43.59 -7.44 -5.03
N VAL A 8 43.48 -6.62 -6.07
CA VAL A 8 42.38 -6.72 -7.05
C VAL A 8 42.44 -8.05 -7.81
N ALA A 9 43.62 -8.48 -8.25
CA ALA A 9 43.79 -9.77 -8.91
C ALA A 9 43.41 -10.95 -7.99
N VAL A 10 43.82 -10.91 -6.71
CA VAL A 10 43.47 -11.94 -5.73
C VAL A 10 41.95 -12.01 -5.49
N VAL A 11 41.28 -10.86 -5.36
CA VAL A 11 39.82 -10.80 -5.20
C VAL A 11 39.10 -11.32 -6.43
N ALA A 12 39.55 -10.96 -7.64
CA ALA A 12 38.96 -11.44 -8.89
C ALA A 12 39.07 -12.97 -9.02
N VAL A 13 40.24 -13.54 -8.69
CA VAL A 13 40.43 -15.00 -8.71
C VAL A 13 39.54 -15.69 -7.67
N ALA A 14 39.40 -15.13 -6.47
CA ALA A 14 38.52 -15.69 -5.45
C ALA A 14 37.04 -15.72 -5.89
N ILE A 15 36.56 -14.66 -6.54
CA ILE A 15 35.19 -14.61 -7.08
C ILE A 15 35.00 -15.68 -8.16
N VAL A 16 35.96 -15.81 -9.08
CA VAL A 16 35.90 -16.84 -10.15
C VAL A 16 35.91 -18.25 -9.55
N VAL A 17 36.73 -18.50 -8.52
CA VAL A 17 36.75 -19.79 -7.81
C VAL A 17 35.41 -20.07 -7.13
N ILE A 18 34.79 -19.07 -6.49
CA ILE A 18 33.45 -19.20 -5.89
C ILE A 18 32.38 -19.48 -6.94
N VAL A 19 32.44 -18.84 -8.11
CA VAL A 19 31.50 -19.08 -9.23
C VAL A 19 31.71 -20.47 -9.82
N ILE A 20 32.95 -20.94 -9.95
CA ILE A 20 33.25 -22.30 -10.43
C ILE A 20 32.82 -23.35 -9.40
N LEU A 21 33.03 -23.12 -8.11
CA LEU A 21 32.57 -24.01 -7.04
C LEU A 21 31.05 -24.02 -6.94
N GLY A 22 30.39 -22.86 -7.01
CA GLY A 22 28.93 -22.74 -7.02
C GLY A 22 28.29 -23.37 -8.26
N SER A 23 28.88 -23.19 -9.44
CA SER A 23 28.40 -23.86 -10.67
C SER A 23 28.68 -25.36 -10.66
N ARG A 24 29.76 -25.84 -10.04
CA ARG A 24 30.00 -27.28 -9.84
C ARG A 24 29.05 -27.89 -8.80
N PHE A 25 28.69 -27.16 -7.75
CA PHE A 25 27.68 -27.59 -6.77
C PHE A 25 26.25 -27.53 -7.32
N LEU A 26 25.97 -26.69 -8.31
CA LEU A 26 24.70 -26.71 -9.07
C LEU A 26 24.68 -27.74 -10.21
N ALA A 27 25.84 -28.28 -10.61
CA ALA A 27 25.95 -29.23 -11.72
C ALA A 27 25.87 -30.72 -11.30
N GLU A 28 25.92 -31.06 -10.01
CA GLU A 28 25.63 -32.41 -9.50
C GLU A 28 24.13 -32.67 -9.32
N LYS A 29 23.34 -32.24 -10.30
CA LYS A 29 21.97 -32.74 -10.47
C LYS A 29 21.75 -33.12 -11.93
N PRO A 30 21.93 -34.40 -12.30
CA PRO A 30 21.50 -34.86 -13.61
C PRO A 30 19.98 -35.13 -13.59
N GLU A 31 19.29 -34.36 -14.44
CA GLU A 31 18.05 -34.68 -15.19
C GLU A 31 16.73 -34.83 -14.39
N SER A 32 15.57 -34.22 -14.73
CA SER A 32 15.09 -33.58 -15.96
C SER A 32 14.07 -32.47 -15.62
N GLY A 33 14.20 -31.30 -16.25
CA GLY A 33 13.18 -30.25 -16.29
C GLY A 33 13.61 -29.18 -17.29
N PRO A 34 12.86 -28.90 -18.37
CA PRO A 34 13.42 -28.28 -19.56
C PRO A 34 13.69 -26.78 -19.44
N SER A 35 14.74 -26.40 -20.16
CA SER A 35 15.17 -25.08 -20.60
C SER A 35 14.05 -24.07 -20.89
N PRO A 36 14.26 -22.74 -20.70
CA PRO A 36 13.23 -21.70 -20.87
C PRO A 36 12.80 -21.44 -22.34
N ALA A 37 13.11 -22.35 -23.26
CA ALA A 37 12.68 -22.32 -24.67
C ALA A 37 11.46 -23.22 -24.96
N ALA A 38 10.88 -23.88 -23.97
CA ALA A 38 9.71 -24.76 -24.14
C ALA A 38 8.59 -24.41 -23.14
N ARG A 39 7.93 -23.27 -23.34
CA ARG A 39 6.52 -23.11 -22.95
C ARG A 39 5.67 -22.99 -24.21
N GLN A 40 5.80 -24.00 -25.06
CA GLN A 40 4.72 -24.39 -25.97
C GLN A 40 3.88 -25.42 -25.19
N THR A 41 2.74 -24.99 -24.65
CA THR A 41 1.41 -25.40 -25.16
C THR A 41 1.13 -26.88 -24.94
N THR A 42 0.75 -27.24 -23.72
CA THR A 42 -0.06 -28.43 -23.43
C THR A 42 -1.23 -28.04 -22.56
N ASP A 43 -2.02 -27.11 -23.08
CA ASP A 43 -3.48 -26.97 -22.95
C ASP A 43 -3.84 -25.66 -23.64
N GLY A 44 -4.95 -25.66 -24.38
CA GLY A 44 -5.31 -24.67 -25.41
C GLY A 44 -4.91 -23.22 -25.09
N THR A 45 -4.40 -22.51 -26.11
CA THR A 45 -4.08 -21.08 -26.10
C THR A 45 -5.14 -20.26 -25.36
N LYS A 46 -4.91 -20.03 -24.06
CA LYS A 46 -5.73 -19.13 -23.25
C LYS A 46 -5.44 -17.72 -23.75
N THR A 47 -6.44 -17.13 -24.37
CA THR A 47 -6.39 -15.76 -24.85
C THR A 47 -6.53 -14.80 -23.66
N VAL A 48 -6.28 -13.52 -23.90
CA VAL A 48 -6.53 -12.47 -22.89
C VAL A 48 -8.00 -12.52 -22.44
N TYR A 49 -8.93 -12.90 -23.32
CA TYR A 49 -10.35 -13.08 -23.01
C TYR A 49 -10.60 -14.22 -22.00
N ASP A 50 -9.91 -15.37 -22.13
CA ASP A 50 -9.98 -16.47 -21.16
C ASP A 50 -9.43 -16.10 -19.76
N SER A 51 -8.71 -14.99 -19.65
CA SER A 51 -8.26 -14.45 -18.36
C SER A 51 -9.30 -13.54 -17.75
N PHE A 52 -9.95 -12.70 -18.57
CA PHE A 52 -11.09 -11.88 -18.15
C PHE A 52 -12.30 -12.71 -17.75
N GLU A 53 -12.67 -13.75 -18.50
CA GLU A 53 -13.79 -14.64 -18.14
C GLU A 53 -13.52 -15.44 -16.86
N ARG A 54 -12.26 -15.70 -16.53
CA ARG A 54 -11.89 -16.32 -15.26
C ARG A 54 -11.99 -15.31 -14.12
N ASP A 55 -11.57 -14.07 -14.34
CA ASP A 55 -11.68 -13.00 -13.35
C ASP A 55 -13.15 -12.68 -13.05
N ASP A 56 -14.00 -12.62 -14.09
CA ASP A 56 -15.46 -12.49 -13.94
C ASP A 56 -16.07 -13.72 -13.25
N GLN A 57 -15.56 -14.94 -13.47
CA GLN A 57 -16.03 -16.11 -12.72
C GLN A 57 -15.57 -16.14 -11.26
N GLU A 58 -14.37 -15.63 -10.98
CA GLU A 58 -13.75 -15.71 -9.66
C GLU A 58 -14.15 -14.54 -8.76
N PHE A 59 -14.41 -13.38 -9.35
CA PHE A 59 -14.68 -12.11 -8.68
C PHE A 59 -15.94 -11.39 -9.18
N GLY A 60 -16.56 -11.86 -10.27
CA GLY A 60 -17.82 -11.32 -10.74
C GLY A 60 -18.93 -11.61 -9.73
N VAL A 61 -19.54 -10.54 -9.25
CA VAL A 61 -20.73 -10.61 -8.40
C VAL A 61 -21.90 -10.92 -9.32
N ASP A 62 -22.08 -12.20 -9.63
CA ASP A 62 -23.34 -12.68 -10.21
C ASP A 62 -24.46 -12.24 -9.28
N GLY A 63 -25.35 -11.41 -9.82
CA GLY A 63 -26.36 -10.65 -9.10
C GLY A 63 -27.16 -11.46 -8.09
N GLN A 64 -26.70 -11.44 -6.85
CA GLN A 64 -27.47 -11.85 -5.68
C GLN A 64 -27.79 -10.60 -4.86
N SER A 65 -28.67 -9.79 -5.46
CA SER A 65 -29.57 -8.91 -4.71
C SER A 65 -30.74 -9.76 -4.24
N ASP A 66 -30.50 -10.63 -3.25
CA ASP A 66 -31.56 -11.30 -2.50
C ASP A 66 -31.48 -10.82 -1.04
N GLU A 67 -32.45 -9.96 -0.72
CA GLU A 67 -33.09 -9.78 0.59
C GLU A 67 -32.20 -9.81 1.83
N GLU A 68 -31.73 -8.61 2.18
CA GLU A 68 -31.49 -8.20 3.56
C GLU A 68 -32.73 -8.53 4.43
N PRO A 69 -32.65 -9.38 5.47
CA PRO A 69 -33.72 -9.46 6.43
C PRO A 69 -33.70 -8.14 7.20
N ALA A 70 -34.65 -7.26 6.89
CA ALA A 70 -34.96 -6.07 7.65
C ALA A 70 -35.18 -6.46 9.12
N GLN A 71 -34.15 -6.31 9.94
CA GLN A 71 -34.32 -6.24 11.38
C GLN A 71 -35.09 -4.96 11.67
N GLU A 72 -36.29 -5.13 12.21
CA GLU A 72 -37.14 -4.09 12.75
C GLU A 72 -36.41 -3.42 13.92
N ILE A 73 -35.68 -2.34 13.63
CA ILE A 73 -35.06 -1.48 14.63
C ILE A 73 -36.19 -0.62 15.21
N ALA A 74 -36.54 -0.90 16.47
CA ALA A 74 -37.41 -0.04 17.28
C ALA A 74 -36.91 1.43 17.24
N PRO A 75 -37.79 2.45 17.27
CA PRO A 75 -37.38 3.82 17.08
C PRO A 75 -36.46 4.27 18.23
N ALA A 76 -35.16 4.32 17.96
CA ALA A 76 -34.22 5.01 18.81
C ALA A 76 -34.57 6.50 18.76
N GLU A 77 -34.91 7.01 19.94
CA GLU A 77 -35.08 8.40 20.30
C GLU A 77 -34.14 9.32 19.50
N LYS A 78 -34.72 10.22 18.71
CA LYS A 78 -34.00 11.28 17.99
C LYS A 78 -33.34 12.20 19.01
N VAL A 79 -32.11 11.88 19.39
CA VAL A 79 -31.19 12.85 19.99
C VAL A 79 -31.06 14.00 18.99
N PRO A 80 -31.29 15.26 19.38
CA PRO A 80 -31.21 16.38 18.45
C PRO A 80 -29.79 16.45 17.90
N ALA A 81 -29.66 16.27 16.59
CA ALA A 81 -28.43 16.54 15.87
C ALA A 81 -28.05 17.99 16.16
N ALA A 82 -26.97 18.17 16.92
CA ALA A 82 -26.22 19.41 16.87
C ALA A 82 -25.99 19.72 15.39
N GLN A 83 -26.23 20.96 14.99
CA GLN A 83 -25.95 21.40 13.64
C GLN A 83 -24.44 21.34 13.44
N ASP A 84 -23.95 20.17 13.05
CA ASP A 84 -22.56 19.92 12.73
C ASP A 84 -22.24 20.78 11.52
N ALA A 85 -21.39 21.79 11.73
CA ALA A 85 -20.76 22.53 10.65
C ALA A 85 -20.14 21.50 9.70
N GLN A 86 -20.61 21.44 8.45
CA GLN A 86 -20.05 20.51 7.49
C GLN A 86 -18.72 21.08 6.99
N PRO A 87 -17.65 20.26 6.96
CA PRO A 87 -16.38 20.74 6.45
C PRO A 87 -16.50 21.06 4.96
N THR A 88 -15.89 22.16 4.53
CA THR A 88 -15.86 22.58 3.12
C THR A 88 -14.51 22.24 2.50
N PHE A 89 -14.52 21.57 1.35
CA PHE A 89 -13.30 21.11 0.67
C PHE A 89 -13.14 21.73 -0.71
N GLU A 90 -11.90 21.99 -1.10
CA GLU A 90 -11.58 22.35 -2.48
C GLU A 90 -11.55 21.10 -3.37
N LYS A 91 -12.20 21.18 -4.54
CA LYS A 91 -12.21 20.10 -5.52
C LYS A 91 -10.92 20.14 -6.33
N LEU A 92 -10.13 19.07 -6.24
CA LEU A 92 -8.88 18.89 -6.98
C LEU A 92 -9.16 18.53 -8.45
N PRO A 93 -8.22 18.82 -9.37
CA PRO A 93 -8.26 18.24 -10.72
C PRO A 93 -8.08 16.72 -10.66
N ILE A 94 -8.63 16.00 -11.63
CA ILE A 94 -8.72 14.52 -11.63
C ILE A 94 -7.36 13.85 -11.40
N GLU A 95 -6.30 14.36 -12.02
CA GLU A 95 -4.94 13.81 -11.91
C GLU A 95 -4.40 13.90 -10.48
N GLU A 96 -4.64 15.02 -9.81
CA GLU A 96 -4.23 15.24 -8.42
C GLU A 96 -5.12 14.48 -7.45
N GLU A 97 -6.43 14.38 -7.74
CA GLU A 97 -7.36 13.57 -6.98
C GLU A 97 -6.93 12.10 -6.93
N VAL A 98 -6.55 11.52 -8.07
CA VAL A 98 -6.05 10.14 -8.14
C VAL A 98 -4.74 9.96 -7.35
N GLN A 99 -3.84 10.94 -7.41
CA GLN A 99 -2.60 10.89 -6.64
C GLN A 99 -2.85 10.98 -5.13
N ALA A 100 -3.72 11.90 -4.71
CA ALA A 100 -4.11 12.06 -3.32
C ALA A 100 -4.83 10.81 -2.80
N GLN A 101 -5.73 10.24 -3.60
CA GLN A 101 -6.41 8.99 -3.29
C GLN A 101 -5.43 7.83 -3.11
N ARG A 102 -4.43 7.72 -3.99
CA ARG A 102 -3.40 6.68 -3.90
C ARG A 102 -2.54 6.83 -2.65
N LEU A 103 -2.10 8.05 -2.32
CA LEU A 103 -1.33 8.29 -1.09
C LEU A 103 -2.18 8.00 0.15
N HIS A 104 -3.45 8.39 0.11
CA HIS A 104 -4.38 8.12 1.19
C HIS A 104 -4.65 6.62 1.37
N SER A 105 -4.81 5.85 0.29
CA SER A 105 -4.97 4.40 0.38
C SER A 105 -3.73 3.72 0.97
N MET A 106 -2.53 4.14 0.55
CA MET A 106 -1.27 3.67 1.14
C MET A 106 -1.18 4.01 2.63
N ALA A 107 -1.56 5.24 3.04
CA ALA A 107 -1.61 5.61 4.45
C ALA A 107 -2.57 4.72 5.27
N LEU A 108 -3.73 4.38 4.72
CA LEU A 108 -4.69 3.49 5.39
C LEU A 108 -4.14 2.06 5.57
N GLU A 109 -3.45 1.53 4.57
CA GLU A 109 -2.80 0.23 4.65
C GLU A 109 -1.68 0.22 5.70
N GLU A 110 -0.85 1.26 5.70
CA GLU A 110 0.20 1.46 6.70
C GLU A 110 -0.37 1.58 8.11
N ARG A 111 -1.50 2.30 8.27
CA ARG A 111 -2.21 2.39 9.55
C ARG A 111 -2.65 1.01 10.02
N LYS A 112 -3.27 0.21 9.14
CA LYS A 112 -3.67 -1.17 9.46
C LYS A 112 -2.44 -2.01 9.85
N ARG A 113 -1.35 -1.91 9.10
CA ARG A 113 -0.10 -2.62 9.38
C ARG A 113 0.54 -2.20 10.70
N SER A 114 0.49 -0.93 11.04
CA SER A 114 1.07 -0.37 12.27
C SER A 114 0.40 -0.86 13.56
N ARG A 115 -0.82 -1.40 13.44
CA ARG A 115 -1.55 -2.01 14.56
C ARG A 115 -1.01 -3.40 14.93
N LEU A 116 -0.18 -3.99 14.06
CA LEU A 116 0.47 -5.26 14.34
C LEU A 116 1.64 -5.09 15.33
N PRO A 117 1.95 -6.10 16.15
CA PRO A 117 3.11 -6.06 17.04
C PRO A 117 4.40 -5.77 16.28
N MET A 118 5.30 -4.98 16.89
CA MET A 118 6.61 -4.60 16.33
C MET A 118 6.57 -3.75 15.05
N MET A 119 5.38 -3.40 14.54
CA MET A 119 5.24 -2.45 13.44
C MET A 119 5.05 -1.03 13.97
N THR A 120 5.36 -0.03 13.13
CA THR A 120 5.27 1.38 13.51
C THR A 120 4.53 2.18 12.44
N PRO A 121 3.82 3.26 12.81
CA PRO A 121 3.05 4.06 11.86
C PRO A 121 3.90 5.08 11.10
N LYS A 122 5.24 4.92 11.02
CA LYS A 122 6.13 5.91 10.40
C LYS A 122 5.71 6.27 8.98
N LEU A 123 5.52 5.26 8.12
CA LEU A 123 5.17 5.47 6.72
C LEU A 123 3.78 6.11 6.57
N MET A 124 2.83 5.75 7.43
CA MET A 124 1.53 6.43 7.49
C MET A 124 1.69 7.92 7.80
N VAL A 125 2.50 8.28 8.80
CA VAL A 125 2.78 9.69 9.14
C VAL A 125 3.43 10.43 7.96
N ASP A 126 4.38 9.79 7.28
CA ASP A 126 5.07 10.37 6.13
C ASP A 126 4.08 10.64 4.96
N TYR A 127 3.21 9.68 4.64
CA TYR A 127 2.17 9.88 3.62
C TYR A 127 1.15 10.95 4.01
N CYS A 128 0.72 10.99 5.27
CA CYS A 128 -0.18 12.03 5.76
C CYS A 128 0.45 13.43 5.61
N ARG A 129 1.74 13.58 5.94
CA ARG A 129 2.47 14.84 5.75
C ARG A 129 2.58 15.23 4.29
N GLU A 130 2.85 14.27 3.41
CA GLU A 130 2.91 14.51 1.96
C GLU A 130 1.57 15.03 1.42
N ILE A 131 0.45 14.42 1.84
CA ILE A 131 -0.90 14.87 1.46
C ILE A 131 -1.18 16.28 1.97
N ILE A 132 -0.87 16.57 3.24
CA ILE A 132 -1.10 17.90 3.85
C ILE A 132 -0.26 18.97 3.17
N GLN A 133 0.98 18.66 2.77
CA GLN A 133 1.87 19.60 2.08
C GLN A 133 1.42 19.89 0.65
N ARG A 134 0.96 18.87 -0.09
CA ARG A 134 0.56 19.02 -1.50
C ARG A 134 -0.83 19.61 -1.65
N TRP A 135 -1.79 19.18 -0.82
CA TRP A 135 -3.20 19.51 -0.97
C TRP A 135 -3.86 19.94 0.34
N PRO A 136 -3.40 21.04 0.98
CA PRO A 136 -3.79 21.40 2.35
C PRO A 136 -5.28 21.65 2.57
N SER A 137 -6.02 22.03 1.52
CA SER A 137 -7.45 22.39 1.53
C SER A 137 -8.37 21.27 0.98
N SER A 138 -7.79 20.13 0.59
CA SER A 138 -8.53 19.01 0.02
C SER A 138 -9.19 18.15 1.10
N GLU A 139 -10.15 17.32 0.68
CA GLU A 139 -10.75 16.29 1.53
C GLU A 139 -9.69 15.33 2.08
N TYR A 140 -8.70 14.96 1.26
CA TYR A 140 -7.64 14.04 1.66
C TYR A 140 -6.73 14.62 2.74
N ALA A 141 -6.48 15.94 2.73
CA ALA A 141 -5.75 16.58 3.83
C ALA A 141 -6.55 16.55 5.12
N PHE A 142 -7.86 16.80 5.08
CA PHE A 142 -8.71 16.65 6.25
C PHE A 142 -8.66 15.21 6.81
N GLN A 143 -8.79 14.21 5.94
CA GLN A 143 -8.70 12.80 6.32
C GLN A 143 -7.31 12.46 6.90
N ALA A 144 -6.23 12.97 6.31
CA ALA A 144 -4.86 12.78 6.79
C ALA A 144 -4.64 13.41 8.18
N LYS A 145 -5.10 14.66 8.39
CA LYS A 145 -5.03 15.32 9.70
C LYS A 145 -5.80 14.53 10.76
N ARG A 146 -7.00 14.06 10.42
CA ARG A 146 -7.80 13.20 11.31
C ARG A 146 -7.09 11.88 11.62
N MET A 147 -6.39 11.30 10.64
CA MET A 147 -5.62 10.08 10.83
C MET A 147 -4.44 10.30 11.78
N LEU A 148 -3.74 11.42 11.65
CA LEU A 148 -2.67 11.83 12.58
C LEU A 148 -3.23 12.08 14.00
N ALA A 149 -4.42 12.67 14.09
CA ALA A 149 -5.12 12.94 15.35
C ALA A 149 -5.69 11.68 16.04
N ASP A 150 -5.62 10.50 15.41
CA ASP A 150 -6.07 9.23 15.99
C ASP A 150 -4.90 8.33 16.44
N ILE A 151 -3.65 8.71 16.12
CA ILE A 151 -2.49 7.92 16.50
C ILE A 151 -2.33 7.88 18.03
N PRO A 152 -1.91 6.75 18.63
CA PRO A 152 -1.54 6.68 20.04
C PRO A 152 -0.46 7.71 20.41
N ASP A 153 -0.59 8.35 21.57
CA ASP A 153 0.29 9.43 22.03
C ASP A 153 1.78 9.07 22.00
N ARG A 154 2.12 7.81 22.31
CA ARG A 154 3.51 7.31 22.23
C ARG A 154 4.17 7.60 20.88
N TYR A 155 3.41 7.46 19.79
CA TYR A 155 3.92 7.68 18.43
C TYR A 155 3.81 9.14 18.03
N ARG A 156 2.86 9.92 18.57
CA ARG A 156 2.83 11.37 18.38
C ARG A 156 4.11 12.00 18.89
N THR A 157 4.54 11.62 20.09
CA THR A 157 5.81 12.08 20.67
C THR A 157 7.01 11.52 19.89
N MET A 158 6.97 10.26 19.47
CA MET A 158 8.08 9.63 18.73
C MET A 158 8.34 10.28 17.36
N TYR A 159 7.29 10.70 16.65
CA TYR A 159 7.39 11.30 15.31
C TYR A 159 7.20 12.82 15.30
N SER A 160 7.13 13.44 16.48
CA SER A 160 6.91 14.89 16.65
C SER A 160 5.71 15.40 15.84
N VAL A 161 4.57 14.71 15.96
CA VAL A 161 3.33 15.15 15.34
C VAL A 161 2.88 16.43 16.04
N THR A 162 2.74 17.51 15.29
CA THR A 162 2.39 18.82 15.86
C THR A 162 0.88 19.01 15.94
N ASP A 163 0.41 19.87 16.85
CA ASP A 163 -1.02 20.18 16.96
C ASP A 163 -1.57 20.77 15.66
N GLN A 164 -0.77 21.53 14.92
CA GLN A 164 -1.13 22.09 13.61
C GLN A 164 -1.39 21.02 12.53
N GLU A 165 -0.65 19.92 12.59
CA GLU A 165 -0.85 18.77 11.69
C GLU A 165 -2.14 18.00 12.04
N THR A 166 -2.60 18.07 13.29
CA THR A 166 -3.85 17.44 13.73
C THR A 166 -5.06 18.37 13.69
N ASP A 167 -4.83 19.68 13.59
CA ASP A 167 -5.88 20.68 13.64
C ASP A 167 -6.72 20.69 12.36
N VAL A 168 -7.97 20.26 12.51
CA VAL A 168 -8.98 20.21 11.45
C VAL A 168 -9.91 21.43 11.46
N SER A 169 -9.74 22.36 12.39
CA SER A 169 -10.59 23.55 12.52
C SER A 169 -10.63 24.39 11.23
N SER A 170 -9.53 24.40 10.46
CA SER A 170 -9.42 25.11 9.18
C SER A 170 -10.43 24.68 8.11
N PHE A 171 -11.02 23.49 8.23
CA PHE A 171 -11.98 22.95 7.26
C PHE A 171 -13.43 23.29 7.59
N TYR A 172 -13.72 23.71 8.82
CA TYR A 172 -15.05 24.08 9.26
C TYR A 172 -15.22 25.60 9.10
N LYS A 173 -16.23 26.02 8.34
CA LYS A 173 -16.57 27.42 8.09
C LYS A 173 -17.85 27.80 8.81
#